data_AF-A0A948FZR7-F1
#
_entry.id   AF-A0A948FZR7-F1
#
_cell.length_a   1.000
_cell.length_b   1.000
_cell.length_c   1.000
_cell.angle_alpha   90.00
_cell.angle_beta   90.00
_cell.angle_gamma   90.00
#
_symmetry.space_group_name_H-M   'P 1'
#
loop_
_entity.id
_entity.type
_entity.pdbx_description
1 polymer ?
#
loop_
_entity_poly.entity_id
_entity_poly.type
_entity_poly.pdbx_seq_one_letter_code
_entity_poly.pdbx_strand_id
1 'polypeptide(L)' 'KTVLSSVDIHVFEADEFICENDKVIVVGHLRLTTKINGNEIKSPFVHVITCKDGKWLWFRDFMNTTVAYKAFTNNAA' A
#
# COMPACT_ATOMS: atom_id res chain seq x y z
N LYS A 1 10.68 10.08 6.73
CA LYS A 1 9.51 9.45 7.36
C LYS A 1 9.04 8.32 6.46
N THR A 2 8.71 7.15 7.01
CA THR A 2 8.21 6.00 6.23
C THR A 2 6.69 5.94 6.32
N VAL A 3 6.02 5.28 5.37
CA VAL A 3 4.55 5.07 5.44
C VAL A 3 4.17 4.38 6.75
N LEU A 4 4.88 3.30 7.12
CA LEU A 4 4.67 2.57 8.37
C LEU A 4 4.76 3.44 9.63
N SER A 5 5.60 4.48 9.63
CA SER A 5 5.69 5.40 10.78
C SER A 5 4.49 6.32 10.94
N SER A 6 3.60 6.42 9.93
CA SER A 6 2.49 7.39 9.88
C SER A 6 1.09 6.78 9.98
N VAL A 7 0.98 5.46 9.96
CA VAL A 7 -0.30 4.73 9.95
C VAL A 7 -0.24 3.53 10.90
N ASP A 8 -1.40 3.09 11.36
CA ASP A 8 -1.60 1.76 11.94
C ASP A 8 -2.20 0.85 10.87
N ILE A 9 -1.66 -0.37 10.76
CA ILE A 9 -2.08 -1.37 9.78
C ILE A 9 -3.08 -2.31 10.45
N HIS A 10 -4.28 -2.41 9.90
CA HIS A 10 -5.31 -3.34 10.38
C HIS A 10 -5.47 -4.54 9.45
N VAL A 11 -5.39 -4.28 8.14
CA VAL A 11 -5.44 -5.30 7.08
C VAL A 11 -4.44 -4.92 6.02
N PHE A 12 -3.63 -5.89 5.58
CA PHE A 12 -2.74 -5.77 4.44
C PHE A 12 -2.51 -7.15 3.87
N GLU A 13 -3.45 -7.59 3.05
CA GLU A 13 -3.54 -8.97 2.57
C GLU A 13 -3.33 -9.01 1.06
N ALA A 14 -2.62 -10.04 0.61
CA ALA A 14 -2.46 -10.35 -0.81
C ALA A 14 -3.59 -11.28 -1.26
N ASP A 15 -4.33 -10.86 -2.28
CA ASP A 15 -5.43 -11.64 -2.85
C ASP A 15 -4.94 -12.52 -4.01
N GLU A 16 -3.97 -12.02 -4.80
CA GLU A 16 -3.43 -12.72 -5.97
C GLU A 16 -1.95 -12.41 -6.20
N PHE A 17 -1.20 -13.41 -6.64
CA PHE A 17 0.18 -13.27 -7.12
C PHE A 17 0.26 -13.65 -8.60
N ILE A 18 0.72 -12.72 -9.43
CA ILE A 18 0.94 -12.91 -10.86
C ILE A 18 2.45 -12.79 -11.11
N CYS A 19 3.07 -13.89 -11.55
CA CYS A 19 4.52 -13.98 -11.73
C CYS A 19 4.84 -14.21 -13.21
N GLU A 20 5.54 -13.27 -13.84
CA GLU A 20 5.97 -13.37 -15.23
C GLU A 20 7.35 -12.71 -15.41
N ASN A 21 8.29 -13.42 -16.04
CA ASN A 21 9.68 -12.99 -16.24
C ASN A 21 10.36 -12.57 -14.92
N ASP A 22 10.85 -11.34 -14.85
CA ASP A 22 11.50 -10.74 -13.69
C ASP A 22 10.51 -9.97 -12.80
N LYS A 23 9.20 -10.16 -12.97
CA LYS A 23 8.16 -9.44 -12.24
C LYS A 23 7.35 -10.35 -11.31
N VAL A 24 7.07 -9.83 -10.12
CA VAL A 24 6.04 -10.32 -9.21
C VAL A 24 5.03 -9.19 -9.04
N ILE A 25 3.81 -9.41 -9.48
CA ILE A 25 2.69 -8.50 -9.30
C ILE A 25 1.82 -9.06 -8.19
N VAL A 26 1.55 -8.24 -7.18
CA VAL A 26 0.67 -8.59 -6.07
C VAL A 26 -0.57 -7.72 -6.15
N VAL A 27 -1.74 -8.34 -6.30
CA VAL A 27 -3.02 -7.66 -6.16
C VAL A 27 -3.52 -7.96 -4.75
N GLY A 28 -4.02 -6.94 -4.07
CA GLY A 28 -4.49 -7.11 -2.70
C GLY A 28 -5.35 -5.95 -2.23
N HIS A 29 -5.60 -5.93 -0.93
CA HIS A 29 -6.33 -4.85 -0.28
C HIS A 29 -5.74 -4.48 1.07
N LEU A 30 -5.96 -3.24 1.46
CA LEU A 30 -5.51 -2.69 2.72
C LEU A 30 -6.60 -1.93 3.46
N ARG A 31 -6.47 -1.93 4.78
CA ARG A 31 -7.20 -1.07 5.71
C ARG A 31 -6.23 -0.54 6.75
N LEU A 32 -6.05 0.77 6.76
CA LEU A 32 -5.13 1.50 7.63
C LEU A 32 -5.88 2.62 8.35
N THR A 33 -5.31 3.14 9.43
CA THR A 33 -5.72 4.42 10.02
C THR A 33 -4.51 5.34 10.15
N THR A 34 -4.65 6.63 9.87
CA THR A 34 -3.55 7.57 10.08
C THR A 34 -3.33 7.78 11.59
N LYS A 35 -2.06 7.86 12.02
CA LYS A 35 -1.72 8.09 13.43
C LYS A 35 -1.99 9.50 13.90
N ILE A 36 -2.09 10.46 12.97
CA ILE A 36 -2.25 11.88 13.31
C ILE A 36 -3.69 12.23 13.70
N ASN A 37 -4.68 11.62 13.05
CA ASN A 37 -6.10 11.98 13.22
C ASN A 37 -7.06 10.77 13.23
N GLY A 38 -6.55 9.54 13.12
CA GLY A 38 -7.36 8.32 13.15
C GLY A 38 -8.16 8.05 11.87
N ASN A 39 -8.07 8.89 10.84
CA ASN A 39 -8.83 8.70 9.60
C ASN A 39 -8.45 7.40 8.89
N GLU A 40 -9.44 6.73 8.30
CA GLU A 40 -9.26 5.46 7.62
C GLU A 40 -8.75 5.62 6.18
N ILE A 41 -7.84 4.73 5.79
CA ILE A 41 -7.43 4.51 4.39
C ILE A 41 -7.79 3.07 4.04
N LYS A 42 -8.79 2.91 3.17
CA LYS A 42 -9.20 1.61 2.63
C LYS A 42 -9.05 1.64 1.12
N SER A 43 -8.29 0.71 0.57
CA SER A 43 -8.02 0.68 -0.88
C SER A 43 -7.63 -0.73 -1.32
N PRO A 44 -8.03 -1.17 -2.53
CA PRO A 44 -7.26 -2.18 -3.23
C PRO A 44 -5.87 -1.61 -3.57
N PHE A 45 -4.88 -2.48 -3.72
CA PHE A 45 -3.56 -2.12 -4.19
C PHE A 45 -3.07 -3.09 -5.27
N VAL A 46 -2.14 -2.61 -6.09
CA VAL A 46 -1.30 -3.44 -6.96
C VAL A 46 0.16 -3.07 -6.71
N HIS A 47 0.96 -4.04 -6.27
CA HIS A 47 2.40 -3.88 -6.15
C HIS A 47 3.09 -4.55 -7.32
N VAL A 48 3.91 -3.80 -8.05
CA VAL A 48 4.75 -4.34 -9.12
C VAL A 48 6.18 -4.36 -8.63
N ILE A 49 6.72 -5.57 -8.43
CA ILE A 49 8.08 -5.79 -7.95
C ILE A 49 8.90 -6.38 -9.10
N THR A 50 10.07 -5.80 -9.36
CA THR A 50 11.09 -6.43 -10.20
C THR A 50 12.06 -7.19 -9.33
N CYS A 51 12.28 -8.47 -9.63
CA CYS A 51 13.15 -9.37 -8.89
C CYS A 51 14.27 -9.93 -9.77
N LYS A 52 15.47 -10.06 -9.19
CA LYS A 52 16.57 -10.83 -9.78
C LYS A 52 17.35 -11.53 -8.67
N ASP A 53 17.66 -12.81 -8.86
CA ASP A 53 18.41 -13.62 -7.88
C ASP A 53 17.83 -13.56 -6.46
N GLY A 54 16.49 -13.59 -6.37
CA GLY A 54 15.74 -13.51 -5.10
C GLY A 54 15.72 -12.13 -4.44
N LYS A 55 16.26 -11.09 -5.09
CA LYS A 55 16.34 -9.72 -4.56
C LYS A 55 15.42 -8.77 -5.32
N TRP A 56 14.77 -7.87 -4.59
CA TRP A 56 13.99 -6.78 -5.19
C TRP A 56 14.93 -5.73 -5.78
N LEU A 57 14.78 -5.47 -7.07
CA LEU A 57 15.51 -4.42 -7.79
C LEU A 57 14.69 -3.14 -7.93
N TRP A 58 13.36 -3.28 -8.02
CA TRP A 58 12.46 -2.15 -8.17
C TRP A 58 11.08 -2.46 -7.60
N PHE A 59 10.42 -1.44 -7.07
CA PHE A 59 9.09 -1.54 -6.46
C PHE A 59 8.27 -0.33 -6.88
N ARG A 60 7.03 -0.59 -7.32
CA ARG A 60 6.02 0.44 -7.54
C ARG A 60 4.68 0.01 -6.99
N ASP A 61 4.10 0.91 -6.21
CA ASP A 61 2.78 0.78 -5.63
C ASP A 61 1.75 1.56 -6.45
N PHE A 62 0.60 0.94 -6.67
CA PHE A 62 -0.61 1.54 -7.20
C PHE A 62 -1.73 1.33 -6.19
N MET A 63 -2.22 2.42 -5.62
CA MET A 63 -3.38 2.45 -4.74
C MET A 63 -4.24 3.69 -5.01
N ASN A 64 -5.41 3.80 -4.38
CA ASN A 64 -6.24 5.00 -4.48
C ASN A 64 -5.62 6.16 -3.66
N THR A 65 -4.79 6.96 -4.33
CA THR A 65 -4.09 8.09 -3.71
C THR A 65 -5.03 9.22 -3.28
N THR A 66 -6.21 9.35 -3.88
CA THR A 66 -7.23 10.32 -3.44
C THR A 66 -7.79 9.97 -2.06
N VAL A 67 -7.99 8.68 -1.75
CA VAL A 67 -8.42 8.22 -0.42
C VAL A 67 -7.33 8.52 0.61
N ALA A 68 -6.07 8.19 0.31
CA ALA A 68 -4.95 8.49 1.19
C ALA A 68 -4.81 10.00 1.45
N TYR A 69 -4.86 10.82 0.39
CA TYR A 69 -4.79 12.28 0.50
C TYR A 69 -5.87 12.81 1.46
N LYS A 70 -7.14 12.45 1.25
CA LYS A 70 -8.25 12.87 2.11
C LYS A 70 -8.05 12.47 3.56
N ALA A 71 -7.56 11.25 3.83
CA ALA A 71 -7.31 10.79 5.19
C ALA A 71 -6.24 11.63 5.91
N PHE A 72 -5.19 12.05 5.21
CA PHE A 72 -4.12 12.87 5.77
C PHE A 72 -4.44 14.37 5.84
N THR A 73 -5.33 14.89 4.98
CA THR A 73 -5.62 16.33 4.92
C THR A 73 -6.91 16.75 5.61
N ASN A 74 -7.88 15.85 5.79
CA ASN A 74 -9.07 16.18 6.55
C ASN A 74 -8.73 16.22 8.04
N ASN A 75 -8.61 17.43 8.58
CA ASN A 75 -8.69 17.62 10.03
C ASN A 75 -10.11 17.25 10.46
N ALA A 76 -10.24 16.21 11.28
CA ALA A 76 -11.35 16.20 12.22
C ALA A 76 -11.15 17.45 13.11
N ALA A 77 -12.15 18.33 13.11
CA ALA A 77 -12.18 19.54 13.94
C ALA A 77 -12.10 19.18 15.43
#